data_AF-A0A353VXD3-F1
#
_entry.id   AF-A0A353VXD3-F1
#
_cell.length_a   1.000
_cell.length_b   1.000
_cell.length_c   1.000
_cell.angle_alpha   90.00
_cell.angle_beta   90.00
_cell.angle_gamma   90.00
#
_symmetry.space_group_name_H-M   'P 1'
#
loop_
_entity.id
_entity.type
_entity.pdbx_description
1 polymer ?
#
loop_
_entity_poly.entity_id
_entity_poly.type
_entity_poly.pdbx_seq_one_letter_code
_entity_poly.pdbx_strand_id
1 'polypeptide(L)' 'MNNIINRIDKISNDIELAEFFLDHAKVAMVPGSAFGTPGCMRISFATSMENIREGVKRIKDAL' A
#
# COMPACT_ATOMS: atom_id res chain seq x y z
N MET A 1 7.43 -4.71 2.44
CA MET A 1 7.34 -3.35 1.84
C MET A 1 8.61 -2.52 2.01
N ASN A 2 9.61 -2.93 2.81
CA ASN A 2 10.85 -2.15 3.01
C ASN A 2 11.56 -1.70 1.73
N ASN A 3 11.63 -2.57 0.71
CA ASN A 3 12.22 -2.20 -0.58
C ASN A 3 11.46 -1.09 -1.33
N ILE A 4 10.14 -0.97 -1.10
CA ILE A 4 9.30 0.07 -1.70
C ILE A 4 9.43 1.36 -0.90
N ILE A 5 9.38 1.26 0.43
CA ILE A 5 9.58 2.41 1.35
C ILE A 5 10.88 3.14 0.99
N ASN A 6 11.97 2.40 0.79
CA ASN A 6 13.27 2.98 0.46
C ASN A 6 13.37 3.58 -0.97
N ARG A 7 12.39 3.35 -1.84
CA ARG A 7 12.40 3.87 -3.23
C ARG A 7 11.64 5.18 -3.38
N ILE A 8 10.71 5.47 -2.50
CA ILE A 8 9.86 6.65 -2.60
C ILE A 8 10.41 7.71 -1.65
N ASP A 9 10.77 8.87 -2.20
CA ASP A 9 11.32 9.98 -1.42
C ASP A 9 10.30 10.43 -0.36
N LYS A 10 10.78 10.69 0.86
CA LYS A 10 9.98 11.10 2.04
C LYS A 10 8.98 10.07 2.58
N ILE A 11 9.13 8.78 2.27
CA ILE A 11 8.40 7.71 2.98
C ILE A 11 9.37 6.96 3.90
N SER A 12 9.06 6.94 5.19
CA SER A 12 9.96 6.44 6.25
C SER A 12 9.47 5.13 6.86
N ASN A 13 8.20 4.81 6.74
CA ASN A 13 7.58 3.64 7.36
C ASN A 13 6.35 3.14 6.57
N ASP A 14 5.76 2.04 7.01
CA ASP A 14 4.62 1.42 6.36
C ASP A 14 3.30 2.20 6.55
N ILE A 15 3.20 3.04 7.59
CA ILE A 15 2.05 3.94 7.80
C ILE A 15 2.05 5.03 6.72
N GLU A 16 3.17 5.73 6.55
CA GLU A 16 3.35 6.74 5.51
C GLU A 16 3.18 6.14 4.10
N LEU A 17 3.62 4.89 3.89
CA LEU A 17 3.36 4.19 2.64
C LEU A 17 1.87 3.90 2.40
N ALA A 18 1.12 3.53 3.44
CA ALA A 18 -0.32 3.33 3.34
C ALA A 18 -1.05 4.64 3.00
N GLU A 19 -0.64 5.75 3.63
CA GLU A 19 -1.16 7.10 3.33
C GLU A 19 -0.83 7.52 1.89
N PHE A 20 0.40 7.29 1.44
CA PHE A 20 0.81 7.57 0.06
C PHE A 20 -0.10 6.89 -0.97
N PHE A 21 -0.38 5.59 -0.80
CA PHE A 21 -1.26 4.87 -1.72
C PHE A 21 -2.71 5.31 -1.62
N LEU A 22 -3.18 5.71 -0.43
CA LEU A 22 -4.53 6.25 -0.27
C LEU A 22 -4.67 7.58 -1.02
N ASP A 23 -3.70 8.48 -0.88
CA ASP A 23 -3.78 9.82 -1.45
C ASP A 23 -3.48 9.86 -2.95
N HIS A 24 -2.44 9.17 -3.39
CA HIS A 24 -1.96 9.23 -4.78
C HIS A 24 -2.60 8.15 -5.66
N ALA A 25 -2.67 6.91 -5.16
CA ALA A 25 -3.20 5.78 -5.93
C ALA A 25 -4.70 5.55 -5.71
N LYS A 26 -5.32 6.24 -4.73
CA LYS A 26 -6.73 5.99 -4.32
C LYS A 26 -6.97 4.53 -3.93
N VAL A 27 -6.00 3.91 -3.25
CA VAL A 27 -6.08 2.53 -2.74
C VAL A 27 -5.84 2.52 -1.23
N ALA A 28 -6.87 2.18 -0.47
CA ALA A 28 -6.75 2.00 0.97
C ALA A 28 -6.09 0.65 1.31
N MET A 29 -5.07 0.69 2.15
CA MET A 29 -4.40 -0.50 2.69
C MET A 29 -4.22 -0.37 4.20
N VAL A 30 -3.88 -1.47 4.88
CA VAL A 30 -3.63 -1.42 6.32
C VAL A 30 -2.16 -1.70 6.61
N PRO A 31 -1.43 -0.76 7.25
CA PRO A 31 -0.02 -0.94 7.58
C PRO A 31 0.17 -2.11 8.56
N GLY A 32 1.25 -2.87 8.38
CA GLY A 32 1.59 -4.00 9.25
C GLY A 32 1.94 -3.59 10.67
N SER A 33 2.40 -2.35 10.87
CA SER A 33 2.62 -1.73 12.18
C SER A 33 1.38 -1.75 13.07
N ALA A 34 0.17 -1.67 12.50
CA ALA A 34 -1.09 -1.80 13.25
C ALA A 34 -1.28 -3.20 13.87
N PHE A 35 -0.51 -4.19 13.42
CA PHE A 35 -0.54 -5.58 13.89
C PHE A 35 0.81 -6.04 14.45
N GLY A 36 1.72 -5.12 14.80
CA GLY A 36 3.04 -5.47 15.34
C GLY A 36 4.00 -6.08 14.31
N THR A 37 3.77 -5.85 13.01
CA THR A 37 4.63 -6.32 11.92
C THR A 37 5.08 -5.17 11.00
N PRO A 38 5.94 -4.25 11.49
CA PRO A 38 6.38 -3.10 10.71
C PRO A 38 7.02 -3.49 9.38
N GLY A 39 6.74 -2.72 8.34
CA GLY A 39 7.28 -2.95 6.99
C GLY A 39 6.48 -3.98 6.17
N CYS A 40 5.40 -4.52 6.73
CA CYS A 40 4.40 -5.32 6.02
C CYS A 40 3.17 -4.49 5.64
N MET A 41 2.31 -5.02 4.78
CA MET A 41 1.04 -4.40 4.40
C MET A 41 -0.02 -5.47 4.29
N ARG A 42 -1.21 -5.21 4.84
CA ARG A 42 -2.38 -6.09 4.69
C ARG A 42 -3.31 -5.54 3.62
N ILE A 43 -3.60 -6.38 2.64
CA ILE A 43 -4.49 -6.05 1.52
C ILE A 43 -5.71 -6.96 1.60
N SER A 44 -6.89 -6.37 1.60
CA SER A 44 -8.14 -7.14 1.50
C SER A 44 -8.36 -7.56 0.05
N PHE A 45 -8.63 -8.83 -0.19
CA PHE A 45 -9.01 -9.37 -1.49
C PHE A 45 -10.49 -9.81 -1.55
N ALA A 46 -11.25 -9.62 -0.46
CA ALA A 46 -12.66 -9.99 -0.37
C ALA A 46 -13.55 -8.98 -1.12
N THR A 47 -13.39 -8.88 -2.44
CA THR A 47 -14.12 -8.00 -3.35
C THR A 47 -14.16 -8.62 -4.76
N SER A 48 -14.70 -7.90 -5.75
CA SER A 48 -14.77 -8.41 -7.14
C SER A 48 -13.39 -8.50 -7.79
N MET A 49 -13.24 -9.43 -8.75
CA MET A 49 -12.00 -9.54 -9.55
C MET A 49 -11.67 -8.27 -10.34
N GLU A 50 -12.70 -7.51 -10.73
CA GLU A 50 -12.54 -6.20 -11.37
C GLU A 50 -11.85 -5.21 -10.43
N ASN A 51 -12.36 -5.07 -9.20
CA ASN A 51 -11.76 -4.19 -8.19
C ASN A 51 -10.33 -4.61 -7.84
N ILE A 52 -10.05 -5.91 -7.75
CA ILE A 52 -8.70 -6.42 -7.49
C ILE A 52 -7.75 -6.01 -8.63
N ARG A 53 -8.15 -6.21 -9.89
CA ARG A 53 -7.31 -5.85 -11.05
C ARG A 53 -7.03 -4.35 -11.10
N GLU A 54 -8.06 -3.54 -10.90
CA GLU A 54 -7.94 -2.08 -10.89
C GLU A 54 -7.06 -1.60 -9.72
N GLY A 55 -7.26 -2.15 -8.51
CA GLY A 55 -6.44 -1.83 -7.35
C GLY A 55 -4.95 -2.16 -7.57
N VAL A 56 -4.64 -3.35 -8.07
CA VAL A 56 -3.25 -3.75 -8.40
C VAL A 56 -2.66 -2.86 -9.50
N LYS A 57 -3.45 -2.49 -10.52
CA LYS A 57 -3.01 -1.56 -11.57
C LYS A 57 -2.63 -0.21 -10.99
N ARG A 58 -3.47 0.38 -10.13
CA ARG A 58 -3.20 1.67 -9.47
C ARG A 58 -1.96 1.63 -8.59
N ILE A 59 -1.76 0.55 -7.85
CA ILE A 59 -0.55 0.35 -7.04
C ILE A 59 0.69 0.34 -7.95
N LYS A 60 0.63 -0.39 -9.06
CA LYS A 60 1.74 -0.46 -10.02
C LYS A 60 2.04 0.89 -10.66
N ASP A 61 1.01 1.66 -11.03
CA ASP A 61 1.18 2.96 -11.69
C ASP A 61 1.73 4.04 -10.74
N ALA A 62 1.59 3.85 -9.42
CA ALA A 62 2.09 4.76 -8.38
C ALA A 62 3.51 4.44 -7.87
N LEU A 63 4.12 3.34 -8.35
CA LEU A 63 5.46 2.87 -7.96
C LEU A 63 6.51 3.21 -9.03
#